data_AF-A0A4P6ZY46-F1
#
_entry.id   AF-A0A4P6ZY46-F1
#
_cell.length_a   1.000
_cell.length_b   1.000
_cell.length_c   1.000
_cell.angle_alpha   90.00
_cell.angle_beta   90.00
_cell.angle_gamma   90.00
#
_symmetry.space_group_name_H-M   'P 1'
#
loop_
_entity.id
_entity.type
_entity.pdbx_description
1 polymer ?
#
loop_
_entity_poly.entity_id
_entity_poly.type
_entity_poly.pdbx_seq_one_letter_code
_entity_poly.pdbx_strand_id
1 'polypeptide(L)'
;MIRSAWMLVLLNSLDGIATYVGVSLLIITEANPLLAELDPFNILLIKLYLSTFLTVFILLHPLQQFGRGFKYLLSFANVCYLGVFVSHAFWIGVSMVY
;
A
#
# COMPACT_ATOMS: atom_id res chain seq x y z
N MET A 1 6.74 4.11 16.26
CA MET A 1 7.45 4.44 15.01
C MET A 1 7.78 3.19 14.23
N ILE A 2 8.60 2.26 14.77
CA ILE A 2 8.85 0.96 14.11
C ILE A 2 7.55 0.21 13.80
N ARG A 3 6.62 0.10 14.76
CA ARG A 3 5.29 -0.53 14.52
C ARG A 3 4.51 0.12 13.39
N SER A 4 4.51 1.46 13.32
CA SER A 4 3.84 2.21 12.26
C SER A 4 4.50 1.99 10.89
N ALA A 5 5.81 1.78 10.85
CA ALA A 5 6.51 1.49 9.60
C ALA A 5 6.18 0.08 9.09
N TRP A 6 6.16 -0.90 9.99
CA TRP A 6 5.70 -2.25 9.67
C TRP A 6 4.24 -2.29 9.23
N MET A 7 3.38 -1.49 9.86
CA MET A 7 1.99 -1.35 9.43
C MET A 7 1.88 -0.79 8.01
N LEU A 8 2.74 0.18 7.65
CA LEU A 8 2.75 0.74 6.31
C LEU A 8 3.23 -0.27 5.27
N VAL A 9 4.26 -1.07 5.60
CA VAL A 9 4.70 -2.21 4.77
C VAL A 9 3.55 -3.17 4.53
N LEU A 10 2.85 -3.58 5.59
CA LEU A 10 1.73 -4.51 5.49
C LEU A 10 0.60 -3.95 4.63
N LEU A 11 0.18 -2.71 4.91
CA LEU A 11 -0.91 -2.05 4.20
C LEU A 11 -0.58 -1.86 2.72
N ASN A 12 0.63 -1.41 2.38
CA ASN A 12 1.03 -1.22 0.99
C ASN A 12 1.12 -2.56 0.22
N SER A 13 1.55 -3.63 0.88
CA SER A 13 1.56 -4.97 0.28
C SER A 13 0.15 -5.51 0.04
N LEU A 14 -0.74 -5.39 1.03
CA LEU A 14 -2.14 -5.82 0.89
C LEU A 14 -2.89 -4.98 -0.13
N ASP A 15 -2.64 -3.67 -0.16
CA ASP A 15 -3.17 -2.77 -1.18
C ASP A 15 -2.71 -3.15 -2.59
N GLY A 16 -1.43 -3.54 -2.75
CA GLY A 16 -0.93 -4.04 -4.03
C GLY A 16 -1.65 -5.30 -4.51
N ILE A 17 -1.91 -6.25 -3.61
CA ILE A 17 -2.69 -7.45 -3.93
C ILE A 17 -4.13 -7.09 -4.29
N ALA A 18 -4.79 -6.23 -3.49
CA ALA A 18 -6.15 -5.81 -3.75
C ALA A 18 -6.27 -5.06 -5.09
N THR A 19 -5.31 -4.17 -5.39
CA THR A 19 -5.22 -3.46 -6.67
C THR A 19 -5.06 -4.43 -7.83
N TYR A 20 -4.13 -5.39 -7.72
CA TYR A 20 -3.92 -6.40 -8.75
C TYR A 20 -5.20 -7.19 -9.06
N VAL A 21 -5.86 -7.70 -8.02
CA VAL A 21 -7.10 -8.47 -8.18
C VAL A 21 -8.20 -7.60 -8.78
N GLY A 22 -8.41 -6.41 -8.22
CA GLY A 22 -9.51 -5.54 -8.62
C GLY A 22 -9.34 -4.97 -10.03
N VAL A 23 -8.12 -4.59 -10.43
CA VAL A 23 -7.84 -4.12 -11.80
C VAL A 23 -7.89 -5.27 -12.80
N SER A 24 -7.33 -6.45 -12.46
CA SER A 24 -7.38 -7.62 -13.36
C SER A 24 -8.80 -8.10 -13.63
N LEU A 25 -9.72 -7.91 -12.66
CA LEU A 25 -11.13 -8.24 -12.79
C LEU A 25 -11.99 -7.06 -13.29
N LEU A 26 -11.38 -5.92 -13.64
CA LEU A 26 -12.06 -4.69 -14.08
C LEU A 26 -13.09 -4.14 -13.07
N ILE A 27 -12.91 -4.42 -11.77
CA ILE A 27 -13.78 -3.96 -10.68
C ILE A 27 -13.40 -2.54 -10.24
N ILE A 28 -12.10 -2.22 -10.24
CA ILE A 28 -11.55 -0.92 -9.82
C ILE A 28 -10.58 -0.41 -10.88
N THR A 29 -10.35 0.90 -10.87
CA THR A 29 -9.35 1.58 -11.70
C THR A 29 -8.26 2.19 -10.83
N GLU A 30 -7.00 2.09 -11.26
CA GLU A 30 -5.88 2.74 -10.57
C GLU A 30 -5.95 4.26 -10.78
N ALA A 31 -6.08 5.02 -9.69
CA ALA A 31 -6.22 6.47 -9.74
C ALA A 31 -4.88 7.21 -9.86
N ASN A 32 -3.76 6.54 -9.59
CA ASN A 32 -2.44 7.13 -9.73
C ASN A 32 -2.06 7.20 -11.22
N PRO A 33 -1.93 8.41 -11.82
CA PRO A 33 -1.65 8.54 -13.26
C PRO A 33 -0.32 7.90 -13.68
N LEU A 34 0.65 7.76 -12.76
CA LEU A 34 1.92 7.10 -13.05
C LEU A 34 1.79 5.56 -13.12
N LEU A 35 0.77 5.01 -12.47
CA LEU A 35 0.52 3.57 -12.42
C LEU A 35 -0.64 3.15 -13.32
N ALA A 36 -1.56 4.05 -13.65
CA ALA A 36 -2.80 3.77 -14.37
C ALA A 36 -2.60 3.16 -15.76
N GLU A 37 -1.47 3.48 -16.41
CA GLU A 37 -1.13 2.97 -17.75
C GLU A 37 -0.34 1.65 -17.71
N LEU A 38 0.02 1.17 -16.51
CA LEU A 38 0.78 -0.06 -16.36
C LEU A 38 -0.13 -1.28 -16.29
N ASP A 39 0.39 -2.42 -16.76
CA ASP A 39 -0.22 -3.72 -16.53
C ASP A 39 -0.43 -3.95 -15.01
N PRO A 40 -1.61 -4.44 -14.56
CA PRO A 40 -1.84 -4.82 -13.16
C PRO A 40 -0.71 -5.62 -12.52
N PHE A 41 -0.05 -6.52 -13.27
CA PHE A 41 1.10 -7.26 -12.73
C PHE A 41 2.29 -6.35 -12.38
N ASN A 42 2.59 -5.35 -13.22
CA ASN A 42 3.65 -4.38 -12.96
C ASN A 42 3.30 -3.48 -11.76
N ILE A 43 2.03 -3.10 -11.60
CA ILE A 43 1.55 -2.35 -10.43
C ILE A 43 1.80 -3.15 -9.15
N LEU A 44 1.48 -4.45 -9.14
CA LEU A 44 1.75 -5.34 -8.01
C LEU A 44 3.23 -5.39 -7.68
N LEU A 45 4.09 -5.61 -8.69
CA LEU A 45 5.54 -5.68 -8.49
C LEU A 45 6.10 -4.39 -7.90
N ILE A 46 5.67 -3.23 -8.38
CA ILE A 46 6.12 -1.93 -7.86
C ILE A 46 5.73 -1.79 -6.38
N LYS A 47 4.47 -2.08 -6.04
CA LYS A 47 3.98 -1.98 -4.65
C LYS A 47 4.74 -2.95 -3.73
N LEU A 48 4.94 -4.20 -4.13
CA LEU A 48 5.72 -5.19 -3.36
C LEU A 48 7.20 -4.82 -3.26
N TYR A 49 7.79 -4.24 -4.32
CA TYR A 49 9.17 -3.77 -4.31
C TYR A 49 9.35 -2.63 -3.31
N LEU A 50 8.44 -1.65 -3.29
CA LEU A 50 8.44 -0.56 -2.31
C LEU A 50 8.29 -1.07 -0.87
N SER A 51 7.39 -2.02 -0.64
CA SER A 51 7.25 -2.67 0.67
C SER A 51 8.52 -3.42 1.10
N THR A 52 9.16 -4.12 0.17
CA THR A 52 10.42 -4.84 0.41
C THR A 52 11.55 -3.86 0.72
N PHE A 53 11.66 -2.79 -0.06
CA PHE A 53 12.64 -1.73 0.16
C PHE A 53 12.47 -1.08 1.52
N LEU A 54 11.22 -0.73 1.89
CA LEU A 54 10.92 -0.16 3.20
C LEU A 54 11.23 -1.16 4.34
N THR A 55 10.97 -2.46 4.12
CA THR A 55 11.33 -3.52 5.07
C THR A 55 12.84 -3.57 5.30
N VAL A 56 13.63 -3.62 4.22
CA VAL A 56 15.10 -3.59 4.29
C VAL A 56 15.58 -2.33 5.00
N PHE A 57 14.98 -1.17 4.69
CA PHE A 57 15.30 0.09 5.35
C PHE A 57 15.03 0.06 6.86
N ILE A 58 13.90 -0.50 7.31
CA ILE A 58 13.57 -0.65 8.74
C ILE A 58 14.58 -1.55 9.46
N LEU A 59 15.03 -2.63 8.80
CA LEU A 59 15.98 -3.59 9.37
C LEU A 59 17.41 -3.04 9.46
N LEU A 60 17.86 -2.30 8.44
CA LEU A 60 19.22 -1.74 8.38
C LEU A 60 19.35 -0.43 9.16
N HIS A 61 18.29 0.36 9.24
CA HIS A 61 18.30 1.68 9.89
C HIS A 61 17.23 1.73 10.98
N PRO A 62 17.61 1.60 12.27
CA PRO A 62 16.65 1.66 13.35
C PRO A 62 15.99 3.05 13.35
N LEU A 63 14.72 3.07 12.93
CA LEU A 63 13.94 4.29 12.72
C LEU A 63 13.86 5.20 13.97
N GLN A 64 14.23 4.70 15.14
CA GLN A 64 14.27 5.41 16.42
C GLN A 64 15.09 6.72 16.38
N GLN A 65 15.99 6.87 15.41
CA GLN A 65 16.80 8.07 15.22
C GLN A 65 16.03 9.24 14.56
N PHE A 66 14.84 9.00 13.98
CA PHE A 66 14.06 10.06 13.33
C PHE A 66 13.20 10.86 14.32
N GLY A 67 13.11 12.17 14.09
CA GLY A 67 12.36 13.11 14.94
C GLY A 67 10.83 12.97 14.87
N ARG A 68 10.13 13.77 15.68
CA ARG A 68 8.65 13.72 15.80
C ARG A 68 7.92 13.97 14.48
N GLY A 69 8.47 14.80 13.58
CA GLY A 69 7.87 15.06 12.26
C GLY A 69 7.75 13.80 11.42
N PHE A 70 8.78 12.97 11.39
CA PHE A 70 8.76 11.69 10.67
C PHE A 70 7.71 10.72 11.25
N LYS A 71 7.53 10.71 12.57
CA LYS A 71 6.48 9.93 13.23
C LYS A 71 5.08 10.35 12.77
N TYR A 72 4.82 11.66 12.66
CA TYR A 72 3.52 12.16 12.17
C TYR A 72 3.29 11.85 10.70
N LEU A 73 4.30 12.04 9.85
CA LEU A 73 4.24 11.68 8.44
C LEU A 73 3.90 10.19 8.25
N LEU A 74 4.59 9.32 9.00
CA LEU A 74 4.38 7.88 8.94
C LEU A 74 2.98 7.49 9.44
N SER A 75 2.48 8.17 10.48
CA SER A 75 1.11 7.95 10.97
C SER A 75 0.07 8.39 9.93
N PHE A 76 0.26 9.55 9.31
CA PHE A 76 -0.60 10.06 8.26
C PHE A 76 -0.62 9.11 7.05
N ALA A 77 0.55 8.64 6.60
CA ALA A 77 0.66 7.66 5.53
C ALA A 77 -0.14 6.38 5.83
N ASN A 78 -0.04 5.84 7.05
CA ASN A 78 -0.84 4.69 7.45
C ASN A 78 -2.35 4.92 7.36
N VAL A 79 -2.83 6.11 7.78
CA VAL A 79 -4.26 6.45 7.68
C VAL A 79 -4.71 6.50 6.23
N CYS A 80 -3.93 7.13 5.34
CA CYS A 80 -4.22 7.18 3.92
C CYS A 80 -4.25 5.78 3.29
N TYR A 81 -3.20 4.96 3.52
CA TYR A 81 -3.11 3.61 2.98
C TYR A 81 -4.20 2.69 3.52
N LEU A 82 -4.59 2.83 4.80
CA LEU A 82 -5.72 2.12 5.35
C LEU A 82 -7.02 2.50 4.64
N GLY A 83 -7.25 3.79 4.40
CA GLY A 83 -8.43 4.27 3.68
C GLY A 83 -8.52 3.72 2.26
N VAL A 84 -7.41 3.76 1.50
CA VAL A 84 -7.35 3.20 0.14
C VAL A 84 -7.59 1.69 0.16
N PHE A 85 -6.92 0.96 1.06
CA PHE A 85 -7.10 -0.49 1.18
C PHE A 85 -8.55 -0.87 1.53
N VAL A 86 -9.18 -0.17 2.47
CA VAL A 86 -10.59 -0.40 2.83
C VAL A 86 -11.51 -0.12 1.65
N SER A 87 -11.26 0.93 0.86
CA SER A 87 -12.02 1.21 -0.36
C SER A 87 -11.92 0.06 -1.36
N HIS A 88 -10.70 -0.44 -1.64
CA HIS A 88 -10.50 -1.58 -2.53
C HIS A 88 -11.21 -2.84 -2.01
N ALA A 89 -11.02 -3.18 -0.73
CA ALA A 89 -11.65 -4.33 -0.10
C ALA A 89 -13.19 -4.24 -0.15
N PHE A 90 -13.76 -3.05 0.04
CA PHE A 90 -15.20 -2.82 -0.05
C PHE A 90 -15.72 -3.08 -1.47
N TRP A 91 -15.13 -2.47 -2.49
CA TRP A 91 -15.59 -2.64 -3.88
C TRP A 91 -15.43 -4.07 -4.39
N ILE A 92 -14.30 -4.71 -4.07
CA ILE A 92 -14.06 -6.13 -4.41
C ILE A 92 -15.03 -7.04 -3.66
N GLY A 93 -15.29 -6.77 -2.38
CA GLY A 93 -16.25 -7.55 -1.59
C GLY A 93 -17.67 -7.43 -2.13
N VAL A 94 -18.10 -6.23 -2.51
CA VAL A 94 -19.42 -5.99 -3.11
C VAL A 94 -19.54 -6.71 -4.46
N SER A 95 -18.54 -6.63 -5.34
CA SER A 95 -18.60 -7.25 -6.67
C SER A 95 -18.44 -8.77 -6.67
N MET A 96 -17.99 -9.40 -5.58
CA MET A 96 -18.00 -10.86 -5.45
C MET A 96 -19.35 -11.42 -5.00
N VAL A 97 -20.22 -10.57 -4.44
CA VAL A 97 -21.54 -10.98 -3.92
C VAL A 97 -22.64 -10.83 -4.99
N TYR A 98 -22.43 -9.96 -5.99
CA TYR A 98 -23.37 -9.66 -7.07
C TYR A 98 -22.76 -9.99 -8.44
#